data_AF-A0A8J2KU22-F1
#
_entry.id   AF-A0A8J2KU22-F1
#
_cell.length_a   1.000
_cell.length_b   1.000
_cell.length_c   1.000
_cell.angle_alpha   90.00
_cell.angle_beta   90.00
_cell.angle_gamma   90.00
#
_symmetry.space_group_name_H-M   'P 1'
#
loop_
_entity.id
_entity.type
_entity.pdbx_description
1 polymer ?
#
loop_
_entity_poly.entity_id
_entity_poly.type
_entity_poly.pdbx_seq_one_letter_code
_entity_poly.pdbx_strand_id
1 'polypeptide(L)'
;MAPPKYAGPGEAVESATSGVKPISIGGRLIHERERLSGMNDAERAWRKQWLKDQTLTPREPLFIPKDSPDLLNPIRKFYRWPLDQVFFKLLQPMIGKYPAQVGRFYVGRGLMGLWGIYLTIYYFKYQGN
;
A
#
# COMPACT_ATOMS: atom_id res chain seq x y z
N MET A 1 14.94 -16.15 -27.45
CA MET A 1 13.66 -15.68 -28.02
C MET A 1 13.72 -15.97 -29.52
N ALA A 2 12.92 -16.91 -30.03
CA ALA A 2 12.90 -17.19 -31.47
C ALA A 2 12.37 -15.95 -32.23
N PRO A 3 12.89 -15.61 -33.42
CA PRO A 3 12.31 -14.53 -34.21
C PRO A 3 10.87 -14.90 -34.60
N PRO A 4 9.93 -13.92 -34.63
CA PRO A 4 8.55 -14.20 -35.01
C PRO A 4 8.53 -14.74 -36.45
N LYS A 5 7.73 -15.79 -36.66
CA LYS A 5 7.49 -16.39 -37.98
C LYS A 5 6.90 -15.32 -38.90
N TYR A 6 7.42 -15.19 -40.12
CA TYR A 6 6.93 -14.23 -41.11
C TYR A 6 5.45 -14.49 -41.40
N ALA A 7 4.59 -13.51 -41.10
CA ALA A 7 3.16 -13.55 -41.42
C ALA A 7 2.96 -13.45 -42.93
N GLY A 8 1.97 -14.18 -43.46
CA GLY A 8 1.64 -14.18 -44.88
C GLY A 8 1.12 -12.81 -45.37
N PRO A 9 1.12 -12.57 -46.70
CA PRO A 9 0.73 -11.28 -47.26
C PRO A 9 -0.75 -10.99 -46.96
N GLY A 10 -1.01 -10.04 -46.05
CA GLY A 10 -2.35 -9.56 -45.71
C GLY A 10 -2.65 -9.47 -44.21
N GLU A 11 -1.82 -10.03 -43.32
CA GLU A 11 -2.00 -9.90 -41.87
C GLU A 11 -1.30 -8.65 -41.32
N ALA A 12 -2.07 -7.76 -40.68
CA ALA A 12 -1.53 -6.63 -39.93
C ALA A 12 -0.84 -7.15 -38.66
N VAL A 13 0.47 -7.34 -38.72
CA VAL A 13 1.29 -7.63 -37.53
C VAL A 13 1.31 -6.36 -36.68
N GLU A 14 0.48 -6.32 -35.64
CA GLU A 14 0.58 -5.25 -34.64
C GLU A 14 1.98 -5.27 -34.03
N SER A 15 2.72 -4.18 -34.21
CA SER A 15 4.01 -4.00 -33.56
C SER A 15 3.77 -3.85 -32.06
N ALA A 16 4.29 -4.79 -31.26
CA ALA A 16 4.25 -4.74 -29.79
C ALA A 16 4.83 -3.43 -29.21
N THR A 17 5.54 -2.65 -30.03
CA THR A 17 6.17 -1.39 -29.65
C THR A 17 5.72 -0.23 -30.56
N SER A 18 4.50 -0.30 -31.13
CA SER A 18 3.90 0.78 -31.94
C SER A 18 4.79 1.30 -33.09
N GLY A 19 5.59 0.42 -33.71
CA GLY A 19 6.49 0.77 -34.81
C GLY A 19 7.88 1.29 -34.39
N VAL A 20 8.15 1.38 -33.09
CA VAL A 20 9.47 1.76 -32.56
C VAL A 20 10.33 0.51 -32.35
N LYS A 21 11.61 0.57 -32.74
CA LYS A 21 12.54 -0.55 -32.50
C LYS A 21 12.63 -0.81 -30.99
N PRO A 22 12.35 -2.02 -30.48
CA PRO A 22 12.48 -2.32 -29.07
C PRO A 22 13.94 -2.16 -28.64
N ILE A 23 14.19 -1.29 -27.67
CA ILE A 23 15.51 -1.08 -27.08
C ILE A 23 15.59 -1.89 -25.79
N SER A 24 16.64 -2.69 -25.63
CA SER A 24 16.88 -3.42 -24.38
C SER A 24 17.42 -2.46 -23.32
N ILE A 25 16.83 -2.48 -22.12
CA ILE A 25 17.21 -1.58 -21.01
C ILE A 25 18.67 -1.80 -20.57
N GLY A 26 19.17 -3.04 -20.61
CA GLY A 26 20.55 -3.34 -20.21
C GLY A 26 21.60 -3.15 -21.31
N GLY A 27 21.20 -2.80 -22.55
CA GLY A 27 22.11 -2.50 -23.66
C GLY A 27 23.11 -3.61 -23.99
N ARG A 28 24.27 -3.20 -24.53
CA ARG A 28 25.40 -4.06 -24.95
C ARG A 28 25.90 -4.99 -23.84
N LEU A 29 25.94 -4.48 -22.61
CA LEU A 29 26.54 -5.16 -21.46
C LEU A 29 25.74 -6.38 -20.95
N ILE A 30 24.52 -6.61 -21.47
CA ILE A 30 23.79 -7.86 -21.23
C ILE A 30 24.53 -9.04 -21.85
N HIS A 31 25.24 -8.83 -22.97
CA HIS A 31 25.92 -9.90 -23.68
C HIS A 31 27.33 -10.15 -23.09
N GLU A 32 27.57 -11.38 -22.67
CA GLU A 32 28.82 -11.79 -21.99
C GLU A 32 30.08 -11.53 -22.84
N ARG A 33 29.99 -11.75 -24.17
CA ARG A 33 31.08 -11.49 -25.12
C ARG A 33 31.46 -10.02 -25.18
N GLU A 34 30.47 -9.13 -25.11
CA GLU A 34 30.67 -7.69 -25.23
C GLU A 34 31.11 -7.06 -23.90
N ARG A 35 30.97 -7.77 -22.78
CA ARG A 35 31.57 -7.38 -21.48
C ARG A 35 33.08 -7.55 -21.47
N LEU A 36 33.62 -8.52 -22.23
CA LEU A 36 35.06 -8.75 -22.31
C LEU A 36 35.82 -7.57 -22.92
N SER A 37 35.19 -6.79 -23.80
CA SER A 37 35.78 -5.59 -24.41
C SER A 37 35.78 -4.35 -23.50
N GLY A 38 35.32 -4.46 -22.25
CA GLY A 38 35.27 -3.34 -21.30
C GLY A 38 34.19 -2.30 -21.60
N MET A 39 34.14 -1.23 -20.80
CA MET A 39 33.09 -0.20 -20.86
C MET A 39 33.62 1.08 -21.51
N ASN A 40 32.92 1.59 -22.52
CA ASN A 40 33.28 2.85 -23.18
C ASN A 40 33.05 4.06 -22.25
N ASP A 41 33.66 5.20 -22.54
CA ASP A 41 33.51 6.43 -21.74
C ASP A 41 32.06 6.91 -21.67
N ALA A 42 31.33 6.81 -22.79
CA ALA A 42 29.89 7.11 -22.86
C ALA A 42 29.05 6.19 -21.95
N GLU A 43 29.39 4.90 -21.93
CA GLU A 43 28.70 3.90 -21.10
C GLU A 43 29.01 4.11 -19.61
N ARG A 44 30.24 4.52 -19.27
CA ARG A 44 30.60 4.91 -17.89
C ARG A 44 29.84 6.15 -17.43
N ALA A 45 29.65 7.14 -18.30
CA ALA A 45 28.83 8.31 -17.99
C ALA A 45 27.37 7.94 -17.72
N TRP A 46 26.77 7.09 -18.56
CA TRP A 46 25.43 6.56 -18.33
C TRP A 46 25.32 5.74 -17.06
N ARG A 47 26.32 4.89 -16.77
CA ARG A 47 26.32 4.10 -15.53
C ARG A 47 26.37 4.98 -14.29
N LYS A 48 27.13 6.08 -14.33
CA LYS A 48 27.19 7.07 -13.25
C LYS A 48 25.84 7.74 -13.03
N GLN A 49 25.14 8.10 -14.11
CA GLN A 49 23.79 8.67 -14.02
C GLN A 49 22.80 7.65 -13.45
N TRP A 50 22.76 6.43 -13.99
CA TRP A 50 21.89 5.37 -13.49
C TRP A 50 22.05 5.12 -12.00
N LEU A 51 23.30 5.03 -11.52
CA LEU A 51 23.59 4.84 -10.10
C LEU A 51 23.09 6.00 -9.23
N LYS A 52 23.15 7.23 -9.75
CA LYS A 52 22.60 8.41 -9.09
C LYS A 52 21.06 8.35 -9.04
N ASP A 53 20.42 7.88 -10.11
CA ASP A 53 18.97 7.75 -10.17
C ASP A 53 18.43 6.66 -9.23
N GLN A 54 19.27 5.70 -8.81
CA GLN A 54 18.91 4.73 -7.77
C GLN A 54 18.94 5.32 -6.35
N THR A 55 19.48 6.53 -6.16
CA THR A 55 19.46 7.19 -4.85
C THR A 55 18.06 7.75 -4.59
N LEU A 56 17.39 7.17 -3.60
CA LEU A 56 16.07 7.62 -3.15
C LEU A 56 16.15 9.03 -2.58
N THR A 57 15.06 9.78 -2.71
CA THR A 57 15.00 11.10 -2.09
C THR A 57 14.88 10.98 -0.57
N PRO A 58 15.38 11.96 0.22
CA PRO A 58 15.25 11.92 1.68
C PRO A 58 13.81 11.85 2.21
N ARG A 59 12.84 12.18 1.35
CA ARG A 59 11.41 12.15 1.64
C ARG A 59 10.82 10.74 1.58
N GLU A 60 11.49 9.82 0.89
CA GLU A 60 11.02 8.45 0.68
C GLU A 60 11.69 7.51 1.69
N PRO A 61 10.98 6.48 2.19
CA PRO A 61 9.64 6.02 1.83
C PRO A 61 8.51 6.77 2.57
N LEU A 62 7.42 7.10 1.85
CA LEU A 62 6.21 7.66 2.44
C LEU A 62 5.33 6.52 3.01
N PHE A 63 5.34 6.33 4.33
CA PHE A 63 4.39 5.45 4.99
C PHE A 63 3.01 6.12 5.04
N ILE A 64 2.08 5.65 4.21
CA ILE A 64 0.69 6.08 4.25
C ILE A 64 -0.06 5.11 5.16
N PRO A 65 -0.51 5.52 6.37
CA PRO A 65 -1.31 4.64 7.20
C PRO A 65 -2.64 4.34 6.49
N LYS A 66 -2.89 3.06 6.21
CA LYS A 66 -4.15 2.57 5.61
C LYS A 66 -5.39 3.03 6.38
N ASP A 67 -5.23 3.22 7.70
CA ASP A 67 -6.27 3.69 8.62
C ASP A 67 -5.97 5.11 9.11
N SER A 68 -5.61 6.02 8.20
CA SER A 68 -5.46 7.42 8.56
C SER A 68 -6.78 7.95 9.14
N PRO A 69 -6.76 8.64 10.30
CA PRO A 69 -7.97 9.17 10.92
C PRO A 69 -8.72 10.11 9.98
N ASP A 70 -8.04 10.66 8.98
CA ASP A 70 -8.59 11.56 7.96
C ASP A 70 -9.52 10.86 6.96
N LEU A 71 -9.43 9.54 6.83
CA LEU A 71 -10.34 8.73 5.99
C LEU A 71 -11.68 8.40 6.68
N LEU A 72 -11.86 8.82 7.94
CA LEU A 72 -13.07 8.50 8.72
C LEU A 72 -14.11 9.63 8.64
N ASN A 73 -15.35 9.26 8.31
CA ASN A 73 -16.50 10.17 8.32
C ASN A 73 -16.63 10.91 9.68
N PRO A 74 -17.08 12.17 9.72
CA PRO A 74 -17.21 12.95 10.96
C PRO A 74 -18.08 12.28 12.02
N ILE A 75 -19.20 11.67 11.62
CA ILE A 75 -20.08 10.90 12.51
C ILE A 75 -19.30 9.74 13.13
N ARG A 76 -18.48 9.07 12.31
CA ARG A 76 -17.64 7.96 12.76
C ARG A 76 -16.54 8.42 13.71
N LYS A 77 -15.97 9.62 13.51
CA LYS A 77 -15.05 10.23 14.49
C LYS A 77 -15.76 10.50 15.81
N PHE A 78 -16.97 11.07 15.78
CA PHE A 78 -17.69 11.50 16.98
C PHE A 78 -17.97 10.34 17.95
N TYR A 79 -18.62 9.26 17.50
CA TYR A 79 -18.96 8.15 18.40
C TYR A 79 -17.72 7.35 18.85
N ARG A 80 -16.63 7.38 18.07
CA ARG A 80 -15.37 6.68 18.37
C ARG A 80 -14.49 7.45 19.34
N TRP A 81 -14.61 8.78 19.35
CA TRP A 81 -13.81 9.72 20.13
C TRP A 81 -13.69 9.40 21.62
N PRO A 82 -14.78 9.12 22.38
CA PRO A 82 -14.65 8.90 23.82
C PRO A 82 -13.78 7.68 24.14
N LEU A 83 -14.00 6.56 23.44
CA LEU A 83 -13.19 5.36 23.58
C LEU A 83 -11.75 5.57 23.07
N ASP A 84 -11.53 6.41 22.06
CA ASP A 84 -10.18 6.73 21.57
C ASP A 84 -9.38 7.53 22.62
N GLN A 85 -10.00 8.48 23.32
CA GLN A 85 -9.33 9.24 24.38
C GLN A 85 -8.89 8.31 25.51
N VAL A 86 -9.78 7.42 25.95
CA VAL A 86 -9.48 6.49 27.05
C VAL A 86 -8.38 5.52 26.65
N PHE A 87 -8.56 4.76 25.57
CA PHE A 87 -7.62 3.69 25.23
C PHE A 87 -6.30 4.20 24.65
N PHE A 88 -6.31 5.23 23.80
CA PHE A 88 -5.08 5.67 23.12
C PHE A 88 -4.33 6.80 23.82
N LYS A 89 -4.99 7.66 24.63
CA LYS A 89 -4.27 8.70 25.39
C LYS A 89 -3.94 8.29 26.82
N LEU A 90 -4.86 7.61 27.52
CA LEU A 90 -4.68 7.26 28.93
C LEU A 90 -4.04 5.87 29.11
N LEU A 91 -4.58 4.84 28.47
CA LEU A 91 -4.12 3.45 28.70
C LEU A 91 -2.91 3.05 27.85
N GLN A 92 -2.80 3.53 26.61
CA GLN A 92 -1.70 3.18 25.71
C GLN A 92 -0.29 3.41 26.27
N PRO A 93 0.03 4.51 26.99
CA PRO A 93 1.37 4.68 27.57
C PRO A 93 1.67 3.66 28.69
N MET A 94 0.64 3.09 29.33
CA MET A 94 0.80 2.15 30.44
C MET A 94 0.89 0.70 29.96
N ILE A 95 0.04 0.30 29.01
CA ILE A 95 -0.14 -1.10 28.61
C ILE A 95 0.50 -1.39 27.24
N GLY A 96 0.78 -0.36 26.45
CA GLY A 96 1.34 -0.48 25.10
C GLY A 96 0.29 -0.49 23.98
N LYS A 97 0.76 -0.37 22.73
CA LYS A 97 -0.10 -0.16 21.55
C LYS A 97 -1.05 -1.32 21.26
N TYR A 98 -0.53 -2.54 21.27
CA TYR A 98 -1.29 -3.74 20.92
C TYR A 98 -2.46 -4.00 21.90
N PRO A 99 -2.24 -4.10 23.22
CA PRO A 99 -3.35 -4.36 24.16
C PRO A 99 -4.34 -3.19 24.24
N ALA A 100 -3.92 -1.94 24.03
CA ALA A 100 -4.82 -0.80 23.96
C ALA A 100 -5.81 -0.91 22.78
N GLN A 101 -5.33 -1.35 21.60
CA GLN A 101 -6.19 -1.57 20.44
C GLN A 101 -7.19 -2.72 20.67
N VAL A 102 -6.71 -3.82 21.23
CA VAL A 102 -7.54 -4.99 21.56
C VAL A 102 -8.60 -4.62 22.60
N GLY A 103 -8.20 -3.94 23.67
CA GLY A 103 -9.11 -3.48 24.72
C GLY A 103 -10.22 -2.58 24.19
N ARG A 104 -9.87 -1.58 23.37
CA ARG A 104 -10.85 -0.70 22.71
C ARG A 104 -11.89 -1.50 21.93
N PHE A 105 -11.46 -2.50 21.16
CA PHE A 105 -12.34 -3.30 20.31
C PHE A 105 -13.37 -4.08 21.13
N TYR A 106 -12.93 -4.78 22.17
CA TYR A 106 -13.82 -5.58 23.01
C TYR A 106 -14.70 -4.72 23.91
N VAL A 107 -14.16 -3.67 24.53
CA VAL A 107 -14.95 -2.78 25.40
C VAL A 107 -16.02 -2.05 24.60
N GLY A 108 -15.70 -1.56 23.40
CA GLY A 108 -16.68 -0.90 22.55
C GLY A 108 -17.84 -1.81 22.15
N ARG A 109 -17.56 -3.06 21.79
CA ARG A 109 -18.60 -4.06 21.45
C ARG A 109 -19.37 -4.52 22.68
N GLY A 110 -18.69 -4.69 23.82
CA GLY A 110 -19.31 -5.06 25.09
C GLY A 110 -20.33 -4.03 25.55
N LEU A 111 -19.98 -2.74 25.52
CA LEU A 111 -20.89 -1.65 25.90
C LEU A 111 -22.13 -1.60 24.99
N MET A 112 -21.94 -1.71 23.67
CA MET A 112 -23.07 -1.74 22.73
C MET A 112 -23.97 -2.96 22.95
N GLY A 113 -23.39 -4.13 23.20
CA GLY A 113 -24.12 -5.36 23.49
C GLY A 113 -24.93 -5.26 24.78
N LEU A 114 -24.31 -4.79 25.87
CA LEU A 114 -24.97 -4.59 27.16
C LEU A 114 -26.13 -3.59 27.05
N TRP A 115 -25.92 -2.49 26.32
CA TRP A 115 -26.97 -1.49 26.11
C TRP A 115 -28.15 -2.05 25.31
N GLY A 116 -27.88 -2.82 24.25
CA GLY A 116 -28.92 -3.50 23.47
C GLY A 116 -29.71 -4.51 24.29
N ILE A 117 -29.05 -5.32 25.10
CA ILE A 117 -29.71 -6.28 26.02
C ILE A 117 -30.59 -5.52 27.02
N TYR A 118 -30.06 -4.47 27.64
CA TYR A 118 -30.79 -3.67 28.62
C TYR A 118 -32.07 -3.06 28.03
N LEU A 119 -31.97 -2.46 26.83
CA LEU A 119 -33.14 -1.92 26.13
C LEU A 119 -34.16 -3.00 25.78
N THR A 120 -33.69 -4.17 25.34
CA THR A 120 -34.57 -5.29 24.98
C THR A 120 -35.37 -5.75 26.20
N ILE A 121 -34.69 -5.93 27.35
CA ILE A 121 -35.35 -6.30 28.61
C ILE A 121 -36.33 -5.23 29.05
N TYR A 122 -35.93 -3.95 28.99
CA TYR A 122 -36.77 -2.82 29.36
C TYR A 122 -38.04 -2.76 28.49
N TYR A 123 -37.89 -2.90 27.17
CA TYR A 123 -39.00 -2.92 26.23
C TYR A 123 -40.01 -4.02 26.56
N PHE A 124 -39.56 -5.27 26.71
CA PHE A 124 -40.47 -6.38 27.03
C PHE A 124 -41.13 -6.22 28.39
N LYS A 125 -40.42 -5.68 29.38
CA LYS A 125 -40.95 -5.48 30.73
C LYS A 125 -42.11 -4.47 30.80
N TYR A 126 -42.08 -3.42 29.99
CA TYR A 126 -43.04 -2.30 30.11
C TYR A 126 -44.03 -2.19 28.96
N GLN A 127 -43.79 -2.83 27.82
CA GLN A 127 -44.75 -2.88 26.70
C GLN A 127 -45.47 -4.23 26.59
N GLY A 128 -45.00 -5.27 27.27
CA GLY A 128 -45.66 -6.56 27.36
C GLY A 128 -46.70 -6.69 28.48
N ASN A 129 -46.99 -5.59 29.20
CA ASN A 129 -48.08 -5.47 30.17
C ASN A 129 -49.30 -4.79 29.54
#